data_AF-A0A2E7BNE2-F1
#
_entry.id   AF-A0A2E7BNE2-F1
#
_cell.length_a   1.000
_cell.length_b   1.000
_cell.length_c   1.000
_cell.angle_alpha   90.00
_cell.angle_beta   90.00
_cell.angle_gamma   90.00
#
_symmetry.space_group_name_H-M   'P 1'
#
loop_
_entity.id
_entity.type
_entity.pdbx_description
1 polymer ?
#
loop_
_entity_poly.entity_id
_entity_poly.type
_entity_poly.pdbx_seq_one_letter_code
_entity_poly.pdbx_strand_id
1 'polypeptide(L)'
;MNNNTPCLFCAPEAERIFYAGHLSLAMWDRFPVSPGHALLLPKRHVNSWFEATQAEQAELLAGIDVAKRAIEQDHRPDGFNVGINIGTAAGQTVPHLHIIPRFVGDVDDPRGGVRYVIPDKAHYPATPVESTNQTTGNAVMKASFPESGSANDLPHQRALVMGGDDPLLPHVRGHLAAAGSADFAVAFLMDSGMQLLAPHLHDLVERGGEFRIVTGTYLGVTDPNALIKLLDLQQQFPDRVGLWVFEADEQSFHPKAYLFYTGRNRRGSGIALVGSSNLTRTALTNGIEWNYRTIPTSNEPAFQVARDAFTALLKHPRIREIDAAWVDAYRAARNHETIHRSAGVAPEPQPKPPEPHSIQQRALAALEHTCEAGNTAGLVVLATGLGKTWLSAFDTNRPEYPRVLFVAHREEILREAMETFRKIRPTAQLGLYTGKEEIPRALHSG
;
A
#
# COMPACT_ATOMS: atom_id res chain seq x y z
N MET A 1 20.39 -10.79 -37.03
CA MET A 1 21.83 -11.00 -36.75
C MET A 1 22.23 -12.35 -37.33
N ASN A 2 23.43 -12.47 -37.89
CA ASN A 2 23.90 -13.58 -38.73
C ASN A 2 23.67 -14.98 -38.14
N ASN A 3 23.10 -15.87 -38.96
CA ASN A 3 22.58 -17.20 -38.60
C ASN A 3 23.63 -18.32 -38.70
N ASN A 4 24.92 -18.04 -38.46
CA ASN A 4 25.97 -19.05 -38.70
C ASN A 4 27.06 -19.14 -37.61
N THR A 5 26.80 -18.60 -36.42
CA THR A 5 27.62 -18.92 -35.24
C THR A 5 26.93 -20.06 -34.49
N PRO A 6 27.56 -21.25 -34.33
CA PRO A 6 26.96 -22.34 -33.58
C PRO A 6 26.69 -21.90 -32.13
N CYS A 7 25.47 -22.14 -31.66
CA CYS A 7 25.06 -21.79 -30.30
C CYS A 7 25.88 -22.60 -29.28
N LEU A 8 26.70 -21.91 -28.47
CA LEU A 8 27.58 -22.53 -27.47
C LEU A 8 26.81 -23.33 -26.39
N PHE A 9 25.51 -23.09 -26.25
CA PHE A 9 24.62 -23.77 -25.32
C PHE A 9 23.93 -25.00 -25.91
N CYS A 10 23.91 -25.15 -27.24
CA CYS A 10 23.40 -26.35 -27.89
C CYS A 10 24.43 -27.49 -27.93
N ALA A 11 25.71 -27.15 -27.80
CA ALA A 11 26.82 -28.09 -27.68
C ALA A 11 27.75 -27.69 -26.52
N PRO A 12 27.26 -27.75 -25.27
CA PRO A 12 28.07 -27.37 -24.11
C PRO A 12 29.21 -28.38 -23.89
N GLU A 13 30.34 -27.90 -23.36
CA GLU A 13 31.49 -28.72 -22.98
C GLU A 13 31.07 -29.77 -21.94
N ALA A 14 31.37 -31.05 -22.18
CA ALA A 14 30.83 -32.16 -21.40
C ALA A 14 31.25 -32.09 -19.92
N GLU A 15 32.45 -31.58 -19.63
CA GLU A 15 32.96 -31.44 -18.26
C GLU A 15 32.18 -30.43 -17.43
N ARG A 16 31.44 -29.52 -18.07
CA ARG A 16 30.63 -28.52 -17.37
C ARG A 16 29.25 -29.06 -16.99
N ILE A 17 28.77 -30.12 -17.65
CA ILE A 17 27.43 -30.68 -17.42
C ILE A 17 27.48 -31.60 -16.20
N PHE A 18 26.75 -31.25 -15.14
CA PHE A 18 26.65 -32.09 -13.94
C PHE A 18 25.29 -32.79 -13.82
N TYR A 19 24.29 -32.38 -14.63
CA TYR A 19 23.00 -33.05 -14.71
C TYR A 19 22.41 -32.96 -16.13
N ALA A 20 21.81 -34.05 -16.60
CA ALA A 20 21.07 -34.08 -17.86
C ALA A 20 19.76 -34.85 -17.67
N GLY A 21 18.64 -34.12 -17.70
CA GLY A 21 17.30 -34.67 -17.63
C GLY A 21 16.79 -35.16 -18.99
N HIS A 22 15.48 -35.29 -19.15
CA HIS A 22 14.83 -35.61 -20.42
C HIS A 22 14.85 -34.41 -21.37
N LEU A 23 14.36 -33.25 -20.92
CA LEU A 23 14.19 -32.04 -21.74
C LEU A 23 15.13 -30.90 -21.35
N SER A 24 15.76 -30.95 -20.18
CA SER A 24 16.70 -29.93 -19.71
C SER A 24 18.06 -30.51 -19.31
N LEU A 25 19.06 -29.65 -19.14
CA LEU A 25 20.34 -30.00 -18.55
C LEU A 25 20.80 -28.87 -17.60
N ALA A 26 21.67 -29.21 -16.65
CA ALA A 26 22.32 -28.29 -15.75
C ALA A 26 23.84 -28.35 -15.95
N MET A 27 24.47 -27.18 -16.01
CA MET A 27 25.92 -27.07 -16.19
C MET A 27 26.52 -25.91 -15.40
N TRP A 28 27.80 -25.99 -15.07
CA TRP A 28 28.55 -24.91 -14.44
C TRP A 28 28.77 -23.75 -15.40
N ASP A 29 28.60 -22.51 -14.92
CA ASP A 29 28.91 -21.31 -15.71
C ASP A 29 30.42 -21.21 -15.97
N ARG A 30 30.81 -20.80 -17.18
CA ARG A 30 32.21 -20.58 -17.57
C ARG A 30 32.78 -19.31 -16.94
N PHE A 31 31.92 -18.32 -16.72
CA PHE A 31 32.21 -17.04 -16.12
C PHE A 31 31.32 -16.87 -14.89
N PRO A 32 31.57 -17.67 -13.84
CA PRO A 32 30.72 -17.67 -12.65
C PRO A 32 30.74 -16.29 -11.97
N VAL A 33 29.56 -15.78 -11.64
CA VAL A 33 29.42 -14.54 -10.85
C VAL A 33 29.79 -14.82 -9.39
N SER A 34 29.59 -16.05 -8.93
CA SER A 34 30.01 -16.56 -7.62
C SER A 34 30.39 -18.04 -7.72
N PRO A 35 31.21 -18.58 -6.79
CA PRO A 35 31.56 -20.00 -6.78
C PRO A 35 30.32 -20.90 -6.81
N GLY A 36 30.28 -21.84 -7.76
CA GLY A 36 29.14 -22.74 -7.96
C GLY A 36 27.99 -22.14 -8.80
N HIS A 37 28.18 -21.00 -9.47
CA HIS A 37 27.19 -20.48 -10.42
C HIS A 37 26.87 -21.53 -11.49
N ALA A 38 25.61 -21.97 -11.53
CA ALA A 38 25.11 -22.96 -12.46
C ALA A 38 24.05 -22.36 -13.39
N LEU A 39 23.91 -23.00 -14.54
CA LEU A 39 22.94 -22.67 -15.58
C LEU A 39 22.05 -23.89 -15.84
N LEU A 40 20.74 -23.68 -15.82
CA LEU A 40 19.74 -24.65 -16.29
C LEU A 40 19.22 -24.22 -17.65
N LEU A 41 19.27 -25.12 -18.63
CA LEU A 41 18.87 -24.82 -20.00
C LEU A 41 18.07 -25.96 -20.63
N PRO A 42 17.12 -25.65 -21.53
CA PRO A 42 16.45 -26.66 -22.32
C PRO A 42 17.45 -27.27 -23.32
N LYS A 43 17.30 -28.56 -23.60
CA LYS A 43 18.09 -29.26 -24.64
C LYS A 43 17.71 -28.78 -26.04
N ARG A 44 16.44 -28.48 -26.25
CA ARG A 44 15.94 -27.88 -27.48
C ARG A 44 16.31 -26.39 -27.49
N HIS A 45 16.86 -25.91 -28.60
CA HIS A 45 17.10 -24.48 -28.78
C HIS A 45 15.75 -23.74 -28.78
N VAL A 46 15.58 -22.84 -27.82
CA VAL A 46 14.50 -21.84 -27.75
C VAL A 46 15.12 -20.47 -27.63
N ASN A 47 14.43 -19.41 -28.04
CA ASN A 47 14.92 -18.03 -27.92
C ASN A 47 14.33 -17.30 -26.71
N SER A 48 13.34 -17.88 -26.05
CA SER A 48 12.72 -17.29 -24.86
C SER A 48 12.10 -18.36 -23.96
N TRP A 49 11.97 -18.05 -22.67
CA TRP A 49 11.16 -18.83 -21.73
C TRP A 49 9.73 -19.04 -22.26
N PHE A 50 9.16 -18.03 -22.93
CA PHE A 50 7.80 -18.08 -23.46
C PHE A 50 7.65 -18.98 -24.70
N GLU A 51 8.75 -19.42 -25.30
CA GLU A 51 8.79 -20.39 -26.42
C GLU A 51 9.07 -21.82 -25.95
N ALA A 52 9.44 -21.99 -24.67
CA ALA A 52 9.56 -23.30 -24.06
C ALA A 52 8.16 -23.90 -23.86
N THR A 53 8.03 -25.19 -24.13
CA THR A 53 6.81 -25.95 -23.85
C THR A 53 6.57 -26.04 -22.34
N GLN A 54 5.32 -26.28 -21.93
CA GLN A 54 5.00 -26.44 -20.50
C GLN A 54 5.82 -27.57 -19.84
N ALA A 55 6.11 -28.65 -20.58
CA ALA A 55 6.95 -29.74 -20.08
C ALA A 55 8.41 -29.30 -19.87
N GLU A 56 8.98 -28.55 -20.81
CA GLU A 56 10.34 -27.99 -20.66
C GLU A 56 10.41 -27.00 -19.50
N GLN A 57 9.41 -26.11 -19.35
CA GLN A 57 9.33 -25.17 -18.23
C GLN A 57 9.24 -25.90 -16.88
N ALA A 58 8.40 -26.92 -16.79
CA ALA A 58 8.26 -27.73 -15.57
C ALA A 58 9.56 -28.44 -15.21
N GLU A 59 10.26 -29.03 -16.19
CA GLU A 59 11.53 -29.73 -15.95
C GLU A 59 12.67 -28.77 -15.61
N LEU A 60 12.68 -27.56 -16.19
CA LEU A 60 13.63 -26.50 -15.81
C LEU A 60 13.42 -26.05 -14.36
N LEU A 61 12.17 -25.84 -13.93
CA LEU A 61 11.85 -25.48 -12.54
C LEU A 61 12.22 -26.60 -11.57
N ALA A 62 11.90 -27.85 -11.90
CA ALA A 62 12.32 -29.00 -11.09
C ALA A 62 13.86 -29.14 -11.03
N GLY A 63 14.57 -28.74 -12.08
CA GLY A 63 16.03 -28.71 -12.13
C GLY A 63 16.68 -27.78 -11.10
N ILE A 64 15.95 -26.78 -10.56
CA ILE A 64 16.47 -25.86 -9.54
C ILE A 64 16.90 -26.64 -8.28
N ASP A 65 16.08 -27.59 -7.84
CA ASP A 65 16.39 -28.42 -6.67
C ASP A 65 17.60 -29.34 -6.92
N VAL A 66 17.78 -29.80 -8.15
CA VAL A 66 18.95 -30.60 -8.56
C VAL A 66 20.21 -29.75 -8.51
N ALA A 67 20.17 -28.56 -9.12
CA ALA A 67 21.28 -27.61 -9.11
C ALA A 67 21.65 -27.19 -7.68
N LYS A 68 20.66 -26.86 -6.85
CA LYS A 68 20.86 -26.52 -5.43
C LYS A 68 21.64 -27.63 -4.70
N ARG A 69 21.21 -28.88 -4.82
CA ARG A 69 21.86 -30.02 -4.15
C ARG A 69 23.30 -30.22 -4.63
N ALA A 70 23.54 -30.11 -5.94
CA ALA A 70 24.89 -30.21 -6.51
C ALA A 70 25.80 -29.09 -5.98
N ILE A 71 25.30 -27.86 -5.91
CA ILE A 71 26.05 -26.71 -5.38
C ILE A 71 26.36 -26.90 -3.89
N GLU A 72 25.40 -27.34 -3.10
CA GLU A 72 25.58 -27.50 -1.65
C GLU A 72 26.61 -28.57 -1.27
N GLN A 73 26.85 -29.56 -2.14
CA GLN A 73 27.85 -30.60 -1.92
C GLN A 73 29.27 -30.01 -1.87
N ASP A 74 29.59 -29.08 -2.77
CA ASP A 74 30.96 -28.60 -2.95
C ASP A 74 31.19 -27.18 -2.40
N HIS A 75 30.13 -26.37 -2.28
CA HIS A 75 30.29 -24.93 -2.02
C HIS A 75 29.65 -24.44 -0.72
N ARG A 76 28.68 -25.15 -0.13
CA ARG A 76 27.98 -24.75 1.12
C ARG A 76 27.55 -23.26 1.15
N PRO A 77 26.76 -22.79 0.19
CA PRO A 77 26.34 -21.39 0.15
C PRO A 77 25.33 -21.04 1.25
N ASP A 78 25.28 -19.75 1.62
CA ASP A 78 24.37 -19.20 2.62
C ASP A 78 23.01 -18.77 2.03
N GLY A 79 22.92 -18.69 0.70
CA GLY A 79 21.70 -18.34 -0.02
C GLY A 79 21.83 -18.54 -1.53
N PHE A 80 20.79 -18.15 -2.27
CA PHE A 80 20.76 -18.25 -3.72
C PHE A 80 20.01 -17.07 -4.35
N ASN A 81 20.47 -16.62 -5.51
CA ASN A 81 19.64 -15.90 -6.47
C ASN A 81 19.34 -16.81 -7.65
N VAL A 82 18.07 -16.93 -8.01
CA VAL A 82 17.61 -17.74 -9.15
C VAL A 82 16.85 -16.83 -10.10
N GLY A 83 17.21 -16.81 -11.37
CA GLY A 83 16.62 -15.84 -12.31
C GLY A 83 16.92 -16.11 -13.78
N ILE A 84 16.03 -15.63 -14.64
CA ILE A 84 16.14 -15.73 -16.10
C ILE A 84 15.99 -14.34 -16.71
N ASN A 85 16.90 -14.00 -17.61
CA ASN A 85 16.78 -12.80 -18.44
C ASN A 85 16.00 -13.16 -19.71
N ILE A 86 15.04 -12.33 -20.11
CA ILE A 86 14.24 -12.53 -21.32
C ILE A 86 14.27 -11.27 -22.19
N GLY A 87 14.72 -11.42 -23.43
CA GLY A 87 14.91 -10.33 -24.38
C GLY A 87 16.23 -9.59 -24.22
N THR A 88 16.66 -8.93 -25.30
CA THR A 88 17.94 -8.20 -25.36
C THR A 88 18.01 -7.04 -24.37
N ALA A 89 16.89 -6.36 -24.10
CA ALA A 89 16.83 -5.28 -23.12
C ALA A 89 17.10 -5.76 -21.68
N ALA A 90 16.84 -7.04 -21.38
CA ALA A 90 17.17 -7.67 -20.10
C ALA A 90 18.57 -8.31 -20.10
N GLY A 91 19.38 -8.10 -21.14
CA GLY A 91 20.71 -8.70 -21.27
C GLY A 91 20.71 -10.18 -21.64
N GLN A 92 19.58 -10.73 -22.11
CA GLN A 92 19.52 -12.12 -22.55
C GLN A 92 20.37 -12.33 -23.81
N THR A 93 21.30 -13.28 -23.74
CA THR A 93 22.09 -13.74 -24.90
C THR A 93 21.55 -15.07 -25.44
N VAL A 94 21.27 -16.02 -24.54
CA VAL A 94 20.64 -17.32 -24.81
C VAL A 94 19.68 -17.62 -23.65
N PRO A 95 18.55 -18.32 -23.84
CA PRO A 95 17.69 -18.68 -22.71
C PRO A 95 18.34 -19.72 -21.80
N HIS A 96 18.60 -19.33 -20.57
CA HIS A 96 19.01 -20.18 -19.47
C HIS A 96 18.54 -19.56 -18.16
N LEU A 97 18.29 -20.41 -17.17
CA LEU A 97 18.00 -20.02 -15.81
C LEU A 97 19.31 -20.06 -15.01
N HIS A 98 19.63 -18.94 -14.38
CA HIS A 98 20.77 -18.83 -13.48
C HIS A 98 20.42 -19.36 -12.09
N ILE A 99 21.35 -20.07 -11.48
CA ILE A 99 21.35 -20.46 -10.08
C ILE A 99 22.67 -19.97 -9.50
N ILE A 100 22.62 -18.81 -8.85
CA ILE A 100 23.78 -18.08 -8.35
C ILE A 100 23.85 -18.28 -6.84
N PRO A 101 24.81 -19.07 -6.34
CA PRO A 101 25.01 -19.24 -4.90
C PRO A 101 25.47 -17.92 -4.27
N ARG A 102 24.98 -17.62 -3.08
CA ARG A 102 25.32 -16.40 -2.33
C ARG A 102 26.01 -16.77 -1.03
N PHE A 103 26.98 -15.97 -0.64
CA PHE A 103 27.79 -16.15 0.55
C PHE A 103 27.73 -14.88 1.40
N VAL A 104 27.70 -15.03 2.72
CA VAL A 104 27.75 -13.88 3.63
C VAL A 104 29.04 -13.09 3.34
N GLY A 105 28.88 -11.81 3.00
CA GLY A 105 29.98 -10.92 2.65
C GLY A 105 30.41 -10.92 1.18
N ASP A 106 29.68 -11.60 0.29
CA ASP A 106 29.97 -11.57 -1.16
C ASP A 106 29.67 -10.21 -1.82
N VAL A 107 28.83 -9.38 -1.19
CA VAL A 107 28.56 -7.98 -1.53
C VAL A 107 28.35 -7.16 -0.25
N ASP A 108 28.59 -5.85 -0.31
CA ASP A 108 28.47 -4.94 0.84
C ASP A 108 27.04 -4.87 1.41
N ASP A 109 26.02 -4.85 0.55
CA ASP A 109 24.61 -4.85 0.96
C ASP A 109 23.76 -5.75 0.04
N PRO A 110 23.42 -6.98 0.46
CA PRO A 110 22.64 -7.90 -0.37
C PRO A 110 21.16 -7.50 -0.50
N ARG A 111 20.68 -6.50 0.27
CA ARG A 111 19.26 -6.08 0.26
C ARG A 111 18.88 -5.46 -1.07
N GLY A 112 17.72 -5.86 -1.60
CA GLY A 112 17.23 -5.43 -2.91
C GLY A 112 17.21 -6.56 -3.93
N GLY A 113 18.13 -7.53 -3.84
CA GLY A 113 18.11 -8.74 -4.69
C GLY A 113 17.93 -8.43 -6.17
N VAL A 114 16.81 -8.88 -6.76
CA VAL A 114 16.47 -8.63 -8.18
C VAL A 114 16.41 -7.14 -8.56
N ARG A 115 16.22 -6.24 -7.59
CA ARG A 115 16.18 -4.79 -7.86
C ARG A 115 17.53 -4.24 -8.31
N TYR A 116 18.63 -4.94 -8.05
CA TYR A 116 19.95 -4.60 -8.59
C TYR A 116 20.04 -4.70 -10.12
N VAL A 117 19.02 -5.25 -10.80
CA VAL A 117 18.88 -5.16 -12.27
C VAL A 117 18.80 -3.69 -12.72
N ILE A 118 18.22 -2.80 -11.90
CA ILE A 118 18.29 -1.34 -12.09
C ILE A 118 18.97 -0.77 -10.83
N PRO A 119 20.29 -0.56 -10.83
CA PRO A 119 21.07 -0.24 -9.63
C PRO A 119 20.50 0.91 -8.79
N ASP A 120 20.06 1.99 -9.44
CA ASP A 120 19.48 3.16 -8.76
C ASP A 120 18.16 2.87 -8.02
N LYS A 121 17.52 1.73 -8.32
CA LYS A 121 16.30 1.24 -7.65
C LYS A 121 16.58 0.09 -6.69
N ALA A 122 17.84 -0.35 -6.57
CA ALA A 122 18.23 -1.46 -5.72
C ALA A 122 18.02 -1.15 -4.24
N HIS A 123 18.42 0.05 -3.83
CA HIS A 123 18.22 0.55 -2.48
C HIS A 123 16.77 0.97 -2.29
N TYR A 124 16.01 0.15 -1.55
CA TYR A 124 14.73 0.51 -0.99
C TYR A 124 14.89 0.54 0.53
N PRO A 125 14.37 1.55 1.26
CA PRO A 125 14.64 1.73 2.68
C PRO A 125 14.25 0.48 3.47
N ALA A 126 15.25 -0.23 3.97
CA ALA A 126 15.10 -1.38 4.84
C ALA A 126 15.13 -0.92 6.30
N THR A 127 14.11 -1.29 7.08
CA THR A 127 14.17 -1.20 8.54
C THR A 127 15.15 -2.26 9.06
N PRO A 128 16.05 -1.96 10.02
CA PRO A 128 17.03 -2.94 10.49
C PRO A 128 16.33 -4.07 11.27
N VAL A 129 16.73 -5.32 11.03
CA VAL A 129 16.41 -6.48 11.88
C VAL A 129 17.73 -6.88 12.56
N GLU A 130 17.85 -6.65 13.87
CA GLU A 130 19.01 -7.10 14.63
C GLU A 130 18.88 -8.59 15.00
N SER A 131 19.96 -9.34 14.77
CA SER A 131 20.14 -10.71 15.22
C SER A 131 20.83 -10.75 16.58
N THR A 132 20.22 -11.33 17.61
CA THR A 132 20.96 -11.92 18.74
C THR A 132 20.22 -13.10 19.36
N ASN A 133 20.84 -14.28 19.28
CA ASN A 133 20.73 -15.28 20.33
C ASN A 133 21.42 -14.72 21.57
N GLN A 134 20.66 -14.42 22.64
CA GLN A 134 20.89 -14.89 24.01
C GLN A 134 20.03 -14.09 25.02
N THR A 135 19.27 -14.87 25.80
CA THR A 135 18.93 -14.68 27.21
C THR A 135 18.38 -13.32 27.70
N THR A 136 17.14 -13.39 28.20
CA THR A 136 16.53 -12.53 29.25
C THR A 136 16.45 -11.02 29.01
N GLY A 137 15.22 -10.50 28.88
CA GLY A 137 14.91 -9.11 29.22
C GLY A 137 14.06 -8.36 28.19
N ASN A 138 12.90 -7.87 28.63
CA ASN A 138 11.96 -7.02 27.90
C ASN A 138 12.62 -5.83 27.17
N ALA A 139 12.32 -5.64 25.87
CA ALA A 139 12.33 -4.33 25.21
C ALA A 139 11.49 -4.34 23.92
N VAL A 140 10.79 -3.23 23.68
CA VAL A 140 9.69 -3.01 22.72
C VAL A 140 10.21 -2.67 21.31
N MET A 141 9.80 -3.41 20.27
CA MET A 141 10.14 -3.16 18.86
C MET A 141 9.26 -2.08 18.19
N LYS A 142 9.86 -1.22 17.34
CA LYS A 142 9.19 -0.25 16.46
C LYS A 142 9.12 -0.80 15.03
N ALA A 143 7.91 -1.02 14.53
CA ALA A 143 7.64 -1.59 13.21
C ALA A 143 7.54 -0.52 12.08
N SER A 144 7.96 -0.86 10.87
CA SER A 144 7.65 -0.15 9.62
C SER A 144 7.40 -1.15 8.48
N PHE A 145 6.36 -0.92 7.66
CA PHE A 145 5.78 -1.89 6.71
C PHE A 145 5.62 -1.32 5.28
N PRO A 146 5.69 -2.16 4.20
CA PRO A 146 5.81 -1.73 2.79
C PRO A 146 4.48 -1.62 2.02
N GLU A 147 4.36 -0.70 1.04
CA GLU A 147 3.13 -0.07 0.47
C GLU A 147 2.28 -0.80 -0.62
N SER A 148 2.53 -2.04 -1.07
CA SER A 148 1.59 -2.73 -2.01
C SER A 148 1.25 -4.17 -1.57
N GLY A 149 -0.02 -4.47 -1.35
CA GLY A 149 -0.49 -5.84 -1.08
C GLY A 149 -1.17 -6.45 -2.32
N SER A 150 -0.92 -7.72 -2.63
CA SER A 150 -1.82 -8.56 -3.42
C SER A 150 -2.50 -9.60 -2.51
N ALA A 151 -3.53 -10.28 -3.00
CA ALA A 151 -4.24 -11.35 -2.28
C ALA A 151 -3.31 -12.50 -1.82
N ASN A 152 -2.21 -12.72 -2.53
CA ASN A 152 -1.20 -13.74 -2.23
C ASN A 152 -0.12 -13.27 -1.24
N ASP A 153 -0.13 -11.99 -0.85
CA ASP A 153 0.86 -11.36 0.03
C ASP A 153 0.39 -11.19 1.47
N LEU A 154 -0.63 -11.96 1.90
CA LEU A 154 -0.99 -12.00 3.32
C LEU A 154 0.22 -12.51 4.12
N PRO A 155 0.59 -11.87 5.25
CA PRO A 155 1.69 -12.37 6.10
C PRO A 155 1.52 -13.84 6.49
N HIS A 156 0.27 -14.27 6.70
CA HIS A 156 -0.13 -15.66 6.84
C HIS A 156 -1.65 -15.81 6.74
N GLN A 157 -2.13 -17.06 6.72
CA GLN A 157 -3.56 -17.41 6.69
C GLN A 157 -4.13 -17.93 8.03
N ARG A 158 -3.36 -17.89 9.12
CA ARG A 158 -3.83 -18.29 10.46
C ARG A 158 -5.08 -17.51 10.90
N ALA A 159 -5.89 -18.14 11.74
CA ALA A 159 -7.15 -17.56 12.22
C ALA A 159 -6.96 -16.30 13.08
N LEU A 160 -5.91 -16.23 13.88
CA LEU A 160 -5.65 -15.10 14.77
C LEU A 160 -4.54 -14.21 14.21
N VAL A 161 -4.75 -12.90 14.29
CA VAL A 161 -3.75 -11.84 14.05
C VAL A 161 -3.60 -11.07 15.36
N MET A 162 -2.37 -10.98 15.90
CA MET A 162 -2.14 -10.62 17.32
C MET A 162 -1.54 -9.22 17.57
N GLY A 163 -1.25 -8.45 16.52
CA GLY A 163 -0.50 -7.20 16.66
C GLY A 163 0.95 -7.47 17.04
N GLY A 164 1.69 -6.43 17.44
CA GLY A 164 3.14 -6.53 17.72
C GLY A 164 3.91 -7.07 16.50
N ASP A 165 4.46 -8.29 16.62
CA ASP A 165 5.19 -8.98 15.54
C ASP A 165 4.27 -9.53 14.42
N ASP A 166 2.94 -9.49 14.63
CA ASP A 166 1.91 -9.86 13.66
C ASP A 166 0.91 -8.71 13.46
N PRO A 167 1.35 -7.59 12.87
CA PRO A 167 0.56 -6.37 12.67
C PRO A 167 -0.73 -6.63 11.86
N LEU A 168 -1.82 -5.93 12.16
CA LEU A 168 -3.05 -6.06 11.37
C LEU A 168 -2.94 -5.43 9.97
N LEU A 169 -2.16 -4.36 9.83
CA LEU A 169 -2.09 -3.53 8.63
C LEU A 169 -1.81 -4.35 7.34
N PRO A 170 -0.80 -5.22 7.28
CA PRO A 170 -0.52 -5.96 6.06
C PRO A 170 -1.63 -6.95 5.68
N HIS A 171 -2.32 -7.56 6.67
CA HIS A 171 -3.47 -8.43 6.40
C HIS A 171 -4.64 -7.64 5.82
N VAL A 172 -4.97 -6.48 6.40
CA VAL A 172 -6.03 -5.60 5.87
C VAL A 172 -5.70 -5.15 4.44
N ARG A 173 -4.44 -4.82 4.15
CA ARG A 173 -4.01 -4.37 2.82
C ARG A 173 -4.05 -5.48 1.78
N GLY A 174 -3.59 -6.69 2.11
CA GLY A 174 -3.70 -7.85 1.22
C GLY A 174 -5.17 -8.19 0.92
N HIS A 175 -6.04 -8.12 1.92
CA HIS A 175 -7.48 -8.32 1.72
C HIS A 175 -8.12 -7.19 0.91
N LEU A 176 -7.78 -5.93 1.17
CA LEU A 176 -8.25 -4.79 0.38
C LEU A 176 -7.83 -4.92 -1.08
N ALA A 177 -6.64 -5.42 -1.40
CA ALA A 177 -6.20 -5.58 -2.79
C ALA A 177 -6.96 -6.68 -3.54
N ALA A 178 -7.41 -7.71 -2.83
CA ALA A 178 -8.16 -8.84 -3.40
C ALA A 178 -9.67 -8.57 -3.54
N ALA A 179 -10.21 -7.63 -2.75
CA ALA A 179 -11.64 -7.51 -2.55
C ALA A 179 -12.38 -6.88 -3.76
N GLY A 180 -13.62 -7.31 -3.98
CA GLY A 180 -14.59 -6.63 -4.82
C GLY A 180 -15.36 -5.52 -4.09
N SER A 181 -15.55 -5.65 -2.78
CA SER A 181 -16.11 -4.61 -1.91
C SER A 181 -15.55 -4.76 -0.48
N ALA A 182 -15.64 -3.71 0.35
CA ALA A 182 -15.27 -3.77 1.76
C ALA A 182 -16.22 -2.98 2.66
N ASP A 183 -16.46 -3.48 3.88
CA ASP A 183 -17.27 -2.82 4.91
C ASP A 183 -16.51 -2.77 6.24
N PHE A 184 -16.31 -1.57 6.80
CA PHE A 184 -15.62 -1.38 8.09
C PHE A 184 -16.59 -0.86 9.16
N ALA A 185 -16.60 -1.48 10.34
CA ALA A 185 -17.26 -0.93 11.53
C ALA A 185 -16.21 -0.74 12.62
N VAL A 186 -15.81 0.50 12.88
CA VAL A 186 -14.72 0.83 13.82
C VAL A 186 -15.13 1.92 14.78
N ALA A 187 -15.07 1.64 16.07
CA ALA A 187 -15.44 2.58 17.13
C ALA A 187 -14.69 3.91 17.00
N PHE A 188 -13.38 3.83 16.78
CA PHE A 188 -12.48 4.97 16.66
C PHE A 188 -11.79 4.98 15.30
N LEU A 189 -11.88 6.13 14.63
CA LEU A 189 -11.23 6.42 13.36
C LEU A 189 -10.26 7.59 13.56
N MET A 190 -8.96 7.36 13.40
CA MET A 190 -7.93 8.39 13.54
C MET A 190 -7.29 8.71 12.19
N ASP A 191 -6.84 9.95 12.01
CA ASP A 191 -6.20 10.38 10.76
C ASP A 191 -4.95 9.56 10.44
N SER A 192 -4.21 9.16 11.47
CA SER A 192 -3.01 8.33 11.35
C SER A 192 -3.28 6.94 10.75
N GLY A 193 -4.40 6.31 11.11
CA GLY A 193 -4.81 5.01 10.60
C GLY A 193 -5.39 5.14 9.20
N MET A 194 -6.16 6.20 8.98
CA MET A 194 -6.71 6.54 7.67
C MET A 194 -5.60 6.76 6.64
N GLN A 195 -4.52 7.47 6.98
CA GLN A 195 -3.36 7.66 6.10
C GLN A 195 -2.74 6.34 5.61
N LEU A 196 -2.74 5.29 6.44
CA LEU A 196 -2.15 3.99 6.09
C LEU A 196 -3.02 3.20 5.11
N LEU A 197 -4.34 3.41 5.12
CA LEU A 197 -5.28 2.69 4.26
C LEU A 197 -5.80 3.51 3.07
N ALA A 198 -5.66 4.83 3.09
CA ALA A 198 -6.20 5.71 2.04
C ALA A 198 -5.83 5.28 0.61
N PRO A 199 -4.54 4.97 0.29
CA PRO A 199 -4.18 4.52 -1.06
C PRO A 199 -4.86 3.20 -1.47
N HIS A 200 -5.07 2.30 -0.51
CA HIS A 200 -5.68 0.99 -0.75
C HIS A 200 -7.19 1.05 -0.91
N LEU A 201 -7.83 1.97 -0.19
CA LEU A 201 -9.25 2.24 -0.35
C LEU A 201 -9.53 2.96 -1.66
N HIS A 202 -8.67 3.90 -2.06
CA HIS A 202 -8.71 4.52 -3.38
C HIS A 202 -8.59 3.48 -4.48
N ASP A 203 -7.55 2.63 -4.45
CA ASP A 203 -7.35 1.55 -5.42
C ASP A 203 -8.57 0.60 -5.51
N LEU A 204 -9.17 0.23 -4.36
CA LEU A 204 -10.40 -0.57 -4.31
C LEU A 204 -11.55 0.06 -5.09
N VAL A 205 -11.83 1.35 -4.86
CA VAL A 205 -12.98 2.00 -5.50
C VAL A 205 -12.69 2.39 -6.95
N GLU A 206 -11.45 2.77 -7.26
CA GLU A 206 -10.98 3.10 -8.60
C GLU A 206 -11.15 1.92 -9.56
N ARG A 207 -10.76 0.71 -9.12
CA ARG A 207 -10.89 -0.53 -9.92
C ARG A 207 -12.30 -1.11 -10.00
N GLY A 208 -13.33 -0.40 -9.52
CA GLY A 208 -14.73 -0.83 -9.63
C GLY A 208 -15.37 -1.39 -8.37
N GLY A 209 -14.66 -1.39 -7.24
CA GLY A 209 -15.18 -1.89 -5.98
C GLY A 209 -15.99 -0.88 -5.19
N GLU A 210 -16.62 -1.32 -4.11
CA GLU A 210 -17.41 -0.45 -3.23
C GLU A 210 -16.87 -0.51 -1.80
N PHE A 211 -16.92 0.61 -1.09
CA PHE A 211 -16.45 0.74 0.27
C PHE A 211 -17.52 1.36 1.17
N ARG A 212 -17.75 0.80 2.37
CA ARG A 212 -18.58 1.41 3.40
C ARG A 212 -17.86 1.44 4.72
N ILE A 213 -18.12 2.49 5.50
CA ILE A 213 -17.61 2.58 6.85
C ILE A 213 -18.66 3.16 7.80
N VAL A 214 -18.79 2.52 8.96
CA VAL A 214 -19.49 3.04 10.13
C VAL A 214 -18.45 3.32 11.21
N THR A 215 -18.38 4.56 11.68
CA THR A 215 -17.60 4.92 12.86
C THR A 215 -18.46 5.46 13.99
N GLY A 216 -17.90 5.84 15.14
CA GLY A 216 -18.66 6.32 16.28
C GLY A 216 -18.18 7.66 16.82
N THR A 217 -19.08 8.36 17.52
CA THR A 217 -18.71 9.53 18.35
C THR A 217 -18.35 9.15 19.79
N TYR A 218 -18.33 7.85 20.11
CA TYR A 218 -18.05 7.35 21.47
C TYR A 218 -16.73 7.92 22.00
N LEU A 219 -16.79 8.50 23.20
CA LEU A 219 -15.68 9.20 23.86
C LEU A 219 -15.03 10.32 23.03
N GLY A 220 -15.67 10.79 21.95
CA GLY A 220 -15.15 11.86 21.09
C GLY A 220 -13.86 11.50 20.33
N VAL A 221 -13.46 10.23 20.25
CA VAL A 221 -12.11 9.88 19.75
C VAL A 221 -11.95 10.11 18.25
N THR A 222 -12.97 9.83 17.44
CA THR A 222 -12.89 9.93 15.97
C THR A 222 -12.35 11.29 15.52
N ASP A 223 -11.36 11.29 14.62
CA ASP A 223 -10.69 12.49 14.13
C ASP A 223 -11.49 13.11 12.97
N PRO A 224 -11.93 14.38 13.08
CA PRO A 224 -12.61 15.08 11.99
C PRO A 224 -11.82 15.10 10.68
N ASN A 225 -10.49 15.13 10.71
CA ASN A 225 -9.67 15.15 9.49
C ASN A 225 -9.71 13.80 8.74
N ALA A 226 -9.83 12.70 9.48
CA ALA A 226 -10.03 11.38 8.87
C ALA A 226 -11.39 11.30 8.16
N LEU A 227 -12.43 11.87 8.76
CA LEU A 227 -13.76 11.97 8.15
C LEU A 227 -13.74 12.80 6.86
N ILE A 228 -13.05 13.95 6.86
CA ILE A 228 -12.89 14.76 5.65
C ILE A 228 -12.22 13.96 4.52
N LYS A 229 -11.19 13.16 4.79
CA LYS A 229 -10.55 12.32 3.77
C LYS A 229 -11.50 11.26 3.18
N LEU A 230 -12.39 10.71 4.01
CA LEU A 230 -13.42 9.78 3.55
C LEU A 230 -14.49 10.48 2.72
N LEU A 231 -14.88 11.70 3.10
CA LEU A 231 -15.78 12.55 2.30
C LEU A 231 -15.14 12.92 0.96
N ASP A 232 -13.85 13.24 0.91
CA ASP A 232 -13.14 13.48 -0.36
C ASP A 232 -13.16 12.24 -1.27
N LEU A 233 -12.97 11.05 -0.69
CA LEU A 233 -13.05 9.80 -1.44
C LEU A 233 -14.49 9.54 -1.93
N GLN A 234 -15.49 9.84 -1.09
CA GLN A 234 -16.89 9.73 -1.48
C GLN A 234 -17.26 10.72 -2.58
N GLN A 235 -16.80 11.96 -2.51
CA GLN A 235 -17.03 12.93 -3.56
C GLN A 235 -16.39 12.50 -4.89
N GLN A 236 -15.22 11.87 -4.86
CA GLN A 236 -14.61 11.33 -6.07
C GLN A 236 -15.31 10.08 -6.61
N PHE A 237 -16.06 9.35 -5.78
CA PHE A 237 -16.73 8.09 -6.12
C PHE A 237 -18.11 7.96 -5.43
N PRO A 238 -19.09 8.81 -5.76
CA PRO A 238 -20.32 9.01 -4.98
C PRO A 238 -21.18 7.74 -4.85
N ASP A 239 -21.22 6.90 -5.90
CA ASP A 239 -22.02 5.68 -5.91
C ASP A 239 -21.29 4.46 -5.31
N ARG A 240 -20.03 4.62 -4.89
CA ARG A 240 -19.18 3.50 -4.44
C ARG A 240 -18.76 3.60 -2.99
N VAL A 241 -18.85 4.79 -2.38
CA VAL A 241 -18.39 5.03 -1.01
C VAL A 241 -19.56 5.46 -0.15
N GLY A 242 -19.78 4.76 0.95
CA GLY A 242 -20.78 5.11 1.96
C GLY A 242 -20.14 5.40 3.31
N LEU A 243 -20.51 6.52 3.93
CA LEU A 243 -19.94 6.99 5.19
C LEU A 243 -21.05 7.27 6.20
N TRP A 244 -20.99 6.57 7.33
CA TRP A 244 -21.94 6.74 8.43
C TRP A 244 -21.24 6.86 9.78
N VAL A 245 -21.92 7.53 10.70
CA VAL A 245 -21.56 7.63 12.10
C VAL A 245 -22.66 7.07 12.98
N PHE A 246 -22.27 6.37 14.03
CA PHE A 246 -23.09 6.07 15.17
C PHE A 246 -22.91 7.17 16.22
N GLU A 247 -23.97 7.95 16.46
CA GLU A 247 -23.99 8.92 17.54
C GLU A 247 -24.10 8.15 18.86
N ALA A 248 -23.11 8.27 19.75
CA ALA A 248 -22.93 7.36 20.88
C ALA A 248 -23.45 7.86 22.23
N ASP A 249 -24.21 8.96 22.29
CA ASP A 249 -24.54 9.72 23.51
C ASP A 249 -24.64 8.85 24.78
N GLU A 250 -25.69 8.04 24.92
CA GLU A 250 -25.90 7.14 26.06
C GLU A 250 -25.58 5.67 25.74
N GLN A 251 -25.30 5.36 24.48
CA GLN A 251 -25.08 3.98 24.01
C GLN A 251 -23.68 3.83 23.45
N SER A 252 -22.88 2.98 24.08
CA SER A 252 -21.52 2.71 23.62
C SER A 252 -21.52 2.07 22.24
N PHE A 253 -20.74 2.64 21.32
CA PHE A 253 -20.42 2.03 20.04
C PHE A 253 -18.96 1.59 20.07
N HIS A 254 -18.71 0.30 20.21
CA HIS A 254 -17.35 -0.24 20.30
C HIS A 254 -16.97 -1.39 19.33
N PRO A 255 -17.67 -1.63 18.20
CA PRO A 255 -17.27 -2.68 17.26
C PRO A 255 -15.99 -2.31 16.51
N LYS A 256 -15.26 -3.35 16.09
CA LYS A 256 -14.01 -3.28 15.33
C LYS A 256 -13.97 -4.47 14.38
N ALA A 257 -14.55 -4.27 13.21
CA ALA A 257 -14.75 -5.30 12.22
C ALA A 257 -14.35 -4.77 10.83
N TYR A 258 -13.61 -5.59 10.10
CA TYR A 258 -13.17 -5.32 8.73
C TYR A 258 -13.64 -6.48 7.86
N LEU A 259 -14.60 -6.23 6.97
CA LEU A 259 -15.20 -7.23 6.10
C LEU A 259 -14.75 -6.99 4.66
N PHE A 260 -14.32 -8.05 3.99
CA PHE A 260 -13.85 -8.01 2.61
C PHE A 260 -14.61 -9.05 1.79
N TYR A 261 -15.24 -8.60 0.71
CA TYR A 261 -16.08 -9.43 -0.15
C TYR A 261 -15.30 -9.81 -1.40
N THR A 262 -15.42 -11.05 -1.87
CA THR A 262 -14.76 -11.50 -3.10
C THR A 262 -15.41 -10.89 -4.35
N GLY A 263 -16.74 -10.81 -4.37
CA GLY A 263 -17.52 -10.21 -5.46
C GLY A 263 -17.75 -8.71 -5.30
N ARG A 264 -18.02 -8.05 -6.42
CA ARG A 264 -18.60 -6.69 -6.46
C ARG A 264 -20.08 -6.78 -6.05
N ASN A 265 -20.64 -5.76 -5.40
CA ASN A 265 -22.03 -5.71 -4.88
C ASN A 265 -22.30 -6.50 -3.59
N ARG A 266 -21.26 -6.86 -2.82
CA ARG A 266 -21.38 -7.47 -1.48
C ARG A 266 -22.20 -8.78 -1.42
N ARG A 267 -22.35 -9.44 -2.57
CA ARG A 267 -22.97 -10.77 -2.70
C ARG A 267 -21.88 -11.83 -2.73
N GLY A 268 -22.15 -12.98 -2.11
CA GLY A 268 -21.25 -14.14 -2.13
C GLY A 268 -20.38 -14.27 -0.88
N SER A 269 -19.19 -14.83 -1.08
CA SER A 269 -18.23 -15.17 -0.02
C SER A 269 -17.30 -14.00 0.32
N GLY A 270 -16.58 -14.15 1.42
CA GLY A 270 -15.61 -13.17 1.87
C GLY A 270 -14.93 -13.60 3.16
N ILE A 271 -14.20 -12.67 3.74
CA ILE A 271 -13.51 -12.83 5.02
C ILE A 271 -13.81 -11.62 5.90
N ALA A 272 -14.02 -11.86 7.19
CA ALA A 272 -14.11 -10.81 8.19
C ALA A 272 -12.98 -10.96 9.20
N LEU A 273 -12.39 -9.83 9.59
CA LEU A 273 -11.49 -9.69 10.73
C LEU A 273 -12.27 -8.95 11.82
N VAL A 274 -12.47 -9.59 12.98
CA VAL A 274 -13.20 -9.01 14.11
C VAL A 274 -12.31 -9.08 15.35
N GLY A 275 -12.14 -7.95 16.04
CA GLY A 275 -11.11 -7.89 17.08
C GLY A 275 -11.09 -6.64 17.93
N SER A 276 -9.90 -6.30 18.42
CA SER A 276 -9.63 -5.14 19.27
C SER A 276 -8.97 -3.97 18.53
N SER A 277 -8.65 -4.11 17.23
CA SER A 277 -8.02 -3.05 16.44
C SER A 277 -9.03 -2.01 15.89
N ASN A 278 -8.97 -0.79 16.39
CA ASN A 278 -9.59 0.38 15.74
C ASN A 278 -8.79 0.85 14.51
N LEU A 279 -9.33 1.81 13.75
CA LEU A 279 -8.60 2.40 12.61
C LEU A 279 -7.64 3.51 13.07
N THR A 280 -6.60 3.11 13.80
CA THR A 280 -5.52 3.97 14.28
C THR A 280 -4.16 3.40 13.88
N ARG A 281 -3.12 4.24 13.78
CA ARG A 281 -1.77 3.74 13.43
C ARG A 281 -1.30 2.69 14.42
N THR A 282 -1.49 2.95 15.72
CA THR A 282 -1.07 2.04 16.79
C THR A 282 -1.75 0.67 16.64
N ALA A 283 -3.08 0.64 16.55
CA ALA A 283 -3.86 -0.60 16.46
C ALA A 283 -3.60 -1.41 15.18
N LEU A 284 -3.20 -0.75 14.10
CA LEU A 284 -2.88 -1.39 12.83
C LEU A 284 -1.43 -1.89 12.74
N THR A 285 -0.49 -1.30 13.51
CA THR A 285 0.95 -1.56 13.34
C THR A 285 1.57 -2.27 14.54
N ASN A 286 1.79 -1.57 15.65
CA ASN A 286 2.63 -2.03 16.75
C ASN A 286 1.87 -2.28 18.06
N GLY A 287 0.58 -1.94 18.12
CA GLY A 287 -0.28 -2.28 19.25
C GLY A 287 -0.43 -3.79 19.41
N ILE A 288 -0.64 -4.24 20.65
CA ILE A 288 -1.01 -5.63 20.95
C ILE A 288 -2.52 -5.73 20.77
N GLU A 289 -2.95 -6.44 19.73
CA GLU A 289 -4.34 -6.42 19.28
C GLU A 289 -4.76 -7.78 18.75
N TRP A 290 -5.89 -8.31 19.19
CA TRP A 290 -6.35 -9.61 18.72
C TRP A 290 -7.47 -9.44 17.72
N ASN A 291 -7.27 -9.98 16.52
CA ASN A 291 -8.24 -9.96 15.43
C ASN A 291 -8.43 -11.38 14.90
N TYR A 292 -9.65 -11.89 15.04
CA TYR A 292 -10.03 -13.20 14.56
C TYR A 292 -10.56 -13.12 13.13
N ARG A 293 -9.93 -13.89 12.25
CA ARG A 293 -10.29 -14.08 10.85
C ARG A 293 -11.33 -15.18 10.75
N THR A 294 -12.45 -14.90 10.10
CA THR A 294 -13.46 -15.92 9.82
C THR A 294 -12.89 -17.04 8.97
N ILE A 295 -13.07 -18.28 9.42
CA ILE A 295 -12.67 -19.49 8.69
C ILE A 295 -13.91 -20.06 8.00
N PRO A 296 -13.82 -20.53 6.74
CA PRO A 296 -14.92 -21.24 6.10
C PRO A 296 -15.31 -22.50 6.90
N THR A 297 -16.60 -22.62 7.26
CA THR A 297 -17.16 -23.80 7.95
C THR A 297 -18.34 -24.38 7.16
N SER A 298 -18.76 -25.60 7.49
CA SER A 298 -19.77 -26.35 6.74
C SER A 298 -21.24 -25.98 7.01
N ASN A 299 -21.56 -25.37 8.15
CA ASN A 299 -22.95 -25.27 8.64
C ASN A 299 -23.56 -23.86 8.46
N GLU A 300 -22.80 -22.81 8.77
CA GLU A 300 -23.15 -21.41 8.47
C GLU A 300 -21.84 -20.65 8.29
N PRO A 301 -21.55 -20.06 7.12
CA PRO A 301 -20.28 -19.40 6.93
C PRO A 301 -20.18 -18.21 7.87
N ALA A 302 -19.24 -18.22 8.83
CA ALA A 302 -19.06 -17.18 9.84
C ALA A 302 -18.99 -15.75 9.27
N PHE A 303 -18.55 -15.62 8.02
CA PHE A 303 -18.59 -14.37 7.26
C PHE A 303 -20.01 -13.81 7.08
N GLN A 304 -21.01 -14.66 6.82
CA GLN A 304 -22.42 -14.24 6.65
C GLN A 304 -22.96 -13.63 7.94
N VAL A 305 -22.65 -14.23 9.10
CA VAL A 305 -23.02 -13.67 10.41
C VAL A 305 -22.45 -12.26 10.59
N ALA A 306 -21.16 -12.05 10.28
CA ALA A 306 -20.53 -10.74 10.36
C ALA A 306 -21.17 -9.73 9.39
N ARG A 307 -21.43 -10.13 8.14
CA ARG A 307 -22.11 -9.29 7.13
C ARG A 307 -23.50 -8.88 7.57
N ASP A 308 -24.26 -9.82 8.12
CA ASP A 308 -25.64 -9.58 8.53
C ASP A 308 -25.69 -8.66 9.76
N ALA A 309 -24.72 -8.79 10.68
CA ALA A 309 -24.52 -7.86 11.79
C ALA A 309 -24.20 -6.43 11.30
N PHE A 310 -23.31 -6.28 10.31
CA PHE A 310 -23.02 -4.96 9.70
C PHE A 310 -24.27 -4.37 9.01
N THR A 311 -25.02 -5.20 8.31
CA THR A 311 -26.26 -4.79 7.62
C THR A 311 -27.34 -4.36 8.62
N ALA A 312 -27.45 -5.06 9.75
CA ALA A 312 -28.34 -4.68 10.85
C ALA A 312 -27.89 -3.37 11.50
N LEU A 313 -26.58 -3.18 11.69
CA LEU A 313 -26.00 -1.97 12.26
C LEU A 313 -26.40 -0.73 11.46
N LEU A 314 -26.34 -0.76 10.13
CA LEU A 314 -26.75 0.37 9.27
C LEU A 314 -28.22 0.79 9.44
N LYS A 315 -29.09 -0.10 9.96
CA LYS A 315 -30.50 0.19 10.21
C LYS A 315 -30.75 0.76 11.61
N HIS A 316 -29.71 0.87 12.43
CA HIS A 316 -29.85 1.33 13.81
C HIS A 316 -30.29 2.81 13.84
N PRO A 317 -31.23 3.21 14.72
CA PRO A 317 -31.81 4.56 14.73
C PRO A 317 -30.80 5.69 15.03
N ARG A 318 -29.65 5.35 15.63
CA ARG A 318 -28.52 6.27 15.91
C ARG A 318 -27.48 6.36 14.78
N ILE A 319 -27.69 5.63 13.68
CA ILE A 319 -26.85 5.80 12.49
C ILE A 319 -27.29 7.05 11.73
N ARG A 320 -26.31 7.87 11.36
CA ARG A 320 -26.45 9.05 10.52
C ARG A 320 -25.45 8.99 9.39
N GLU A 321 -25.87 9.41 8.21
CA GLU A 321 -24.94 9.69 7.12
C GLU A 321 -24.17 10.98 7.47
N ILE A 322 -22.90 11.02 7.11
CA ILE A 322 -22.03 12.16 7.42
C ILE A 322 -21.89 13.04 6.18
N ASP A 323 -21.98 14.35 6.37
CA ASP A 323 -21.59 15.35 5.38
C ASP A 323 -20.58 16.35 5.98
N ALA A 324 -20.12 17.30 5.17
CA ALA A 324 -19.14 18.29 5.62
C ALA A 324 -19.66 19.16 6.79
N ALA A 325 -20.95 19.51 6.79
CA ALA A 325 -21.56 20.32 7.85
C ALA A 325 -21.61 19.55 9.18
N TRP A 326 -21.92 18.26 9.15
CA TRP A 326 -21.85 17.40 10.32
C TRP A 326 -20.43 17.33 10.87
N VAL A 327 -19.41 17.18 10.02
CA VAL A 327 -18.00 17.13 10.46
C VAL A 327 -17.56 18.43 11.12
N ASP A 328 -17.98 19.58 10.58
CA ASP A 328 -17.67 20.88 11.17
C ASP A 328 -18.35 21.08 12.53
N ALA A 329 -19.62 20.69 12.66
CA ALA A 329 -20.33 20.71 13.94
C ALA A 329 -19.67 19.77 14.97
N TYR A 330 -19.32 18.55 14.55
CA TYR A 330 -18.61 17.60 15.39
C TYR A 330 -17.24 18.13 15.83
N ARG A 331 -16.47 18.72 14.93
CA ARG A 331 -15.17 19.35 15.24
C ARG A 331 -15.32 20.46 16.28
N ALA A 332 -16.35 21.30 16.17
CA ALA A 332 -16.61 22.37 17.13
C ALA A 332 -17.04 21.85 18.52
N ALA A 333 -17.81 20.76 18.56
CA ALA A 333 -18.29 20.16 19.81
C ALA A 333 -17.25 19.26 20.50
N ARG A 334 -16.21 18.81 19.78
CA ARG A 334 -15.23 17.83 20.24
C ARG A 334 -14.23 18.45 21.23
N ASN A 335 -14.21 17.99 22.48
CA ASN A 335 -13.24 18.42 23.50
C ASN A 335 -12.05 17.45 23.63
N HIS A 336 -10.90 17.83 23.09
CA HIS A 336 -9.67 17.01 23.07
C HIS A 336 -9.14 16.63 24.45
N GLU A 337 -9.24 17.50 25.45
CA GLU A 337 -8.66 17.25 26.78
C GLU A 337 -9.40 16.12 27.53
N THR A 338 -10.72 16.04 27.36
CA THR A 338 -11.55 15.02 27.99
C THR A 338 -11.38 13.65 27.33
N ILE A 339 -11.10 13.62 26.02
CA ILE A 339 -10.92 12.41 25.22
C ILE A 339 -9.72 11.59 25.73
N HIS A 340 -8.59 12.25 25.95
CA HIS A 340 -7.34 11.60 26.35
C HIS A 340 -7.42 10.93 27.72
N ARG A 341 -8.21 11.47 28.64
CA ARG A 341 -8.36 10.92 29.99
C ARG A 341 -9.26 9.68 30.02
N SER A 342 -10.24 9.61 29.12
CA SER A 342 -11.31 8.60 29.19
C SER A 342 -11.15 7.42 28.23
N ALA A 343 -10.47 7.62 27.10
CA ALA A 343 -10.42 6.61 26.03
C ALA A 343 -9.18 5.71 26.02
N GLY A 344 -8.15 6.02 26.82
CA GLY A 344 -6.88 5.28 26.81
C GLY A 344 -6.14 5.30 25.45
N VAL A 345 -6.61 6.12 24.50
CA VAL A 345 -5.99 6.31 23.20
C VAL A 345 -4.83 7.29 23.38
N ALA A 346 -3.61 6.80 23.18
CA ALA A 346 -2.42 7.63 23.24
C ALA A 346 -2.55 8.80 22.25
N PRO A 347 -2.15 10.03 22.61
CA PRO A 347 -2.12 11.14 21.67
C PRO A 347 -1.19 10.77 20.51
N GLU A 348 -1.74 10.62 19.31
CA GLU A 348 -0.94 10.41 18.12
C GLU A 348 -0.48 11.78 17.60
N PRO A 349 0.83 12.01 17.42
CA PRO A 349 1.33 13.30 16.97
C PRO A 349 0.76 13.60 15.59
N GLN A 350 0.10 14.76 15.46
CA GLN A 350 -0.33 15.27 14.18
C GLN A 350 0.92 15.55 13.32
N PRO A 351 0.96 15.10 12.06
CA PRO A 351 2.10 15.41 11.19
C PRO A 351 2.23 16.93 11.08
N LYS A 352 3.46 17.45 11.21
CA LYS A 352 3.71 18.87 11.00
C LYS A 352 3.29 19.24 9.58
N PRO A 353 2.68 20.41 9.38
CA PRO A 353 2.41 20.91 8.05
C PRO A 353 3.69 20.87 7.21
N PRO A 354 3.60 20.51 5.93
CA PRO A 354 4.72 20.65 5.00
C PRO A 354 5.19 22.11 5.00
N GLU A 355 6.51 22.32 4.87
CA GLU A 355 7.09 23.66 4.80
C GLU A 355 7.68 23.90 3.39
N PRO A 356 7.58 25.12 2.85
CA PRO A 356 8.15 25.45 1.56
C PRO A 356 9.69 25.40 1.62
N HIS A 357 10.32 24.86 0.58
CA HIS A 357 11.79 24.89 0.47
C HIS A 357 12.31 26.28 0.04
N SER A 358 13.62 26.52 0.11
CA SER A 358 14.24 27.83 -0.11
C SER A 358 13.81 28.55 -1.41
N ILE A 359 13.72 27.83 -2.53
CA ILE A 359 13.24 28.41 -3.80
C ILE A 359 11.76 28.81 -3.72
N GLN A 360 10.90 27.98 -3.12
CA GLN A 360 9.48 28.30 -2.91
C GLN A 360 9.33 29.49 -1.97
N GLN A 361 10.09 29.56 -0.88
CA GLN A 361 10.10 30.71 0.04
C GLN A 361 10.42 32.02 -0.68
N ARG A 362 11.44 32.02 -1.55
CA ARG A 362 11.76 33.21 -2.37
C ARG A 362 10.64 33.59 -3.32
N ALA A 363 9.97 32.61 -3.94
CA ALA A 363 8.83 32.88 -4.80
C ALA A 363 7.63 33.43 -4.02
N LEU A 364 7.33 32.89 -2.84
CA LEU A 364 6.27 33.38 -1.94
C LEU A 364 6.52 34.82 -1.49
N ALA A 365 7.76 35.14 -1.11
CA ALA A 365 8.13 36.51 -0.74
C ALA A 365 7.99 37.50 -1.92
N ALA A 366 8.35 37.07 -3.14
CA ALA A 366 8.16 37.89 -4.34
C ALA A 366 6.68 38.08 -4.69
N LEU A 367 5.85 37.05 -4.49
CA LEU A 367 4.40 37.13 -4.64
C LEU A 367 3.76 38.07 -3.61
N GLU A 368 4.19 37.98 -2.36
CA GLU A 368 3.73 38.88 -1.30
C GLU A 368 4.08 40.33 -1.61
N HIS A 369 5.31 40.60 -2.02
CA HIS A 369 5.73 41.94 -2.42
C HIS A 369 4.94 42.49 -3.63
N THR A 370 4.59 41.65 -4.60
CA THR A 370 3.76 42.11 -5.73
C THR A 370 2.34 42.47 -5.28
N CYS A 371 1.78 41.72 -4.34
CA CYS A 371 0.46 42.02 -3.76
C CYS A 371 0.49 43.31 -2.92
N GLU A 372 1.53 43.52 -2.11
CA GLU A 372 1.73 44.76 -1.35
C GLU A 372 1.86 45.99 -2.25
N ALA A 373 2.43 45.82 -3.44
CA ALA A 373 2.51 46.87 -4.47
C ALA A 373 1.17 47.14 -5.19
N GLY A 374 0.08 46.46 -4.80
CA GLY A 374 -1.26 46.64 -5.34
C GLY A 374 -1.58 45.83 -6.59
N ASN A 375 -0.72 44.88 -6.98
CA ASN A 375 -0.98 44.03 -8.13
C ASN A 375 -2.00 42.93 -7.78
N THR A 376 -2.96 42.71 -8.69
CA THR A 376 -4.04 41.72 -8.53
C THR A 376 -3.80 40.42 -9.29
N ALA A 377 -2.72 40.35 -10.08
CA ALA A 377 -2.32 39.18 -10.85
C ALA A 377 -0.79 39.02 -10.83
N GLY A 378 -0.33 37.78 -10.82
CA GLY A 378 1.08 37.42 -10.85
C GLY A 378 1.30 36.13 -11.63
N LEU A 379 2.47 36.01 -12.27
CA LEU A 379 2.89 34.80 -12.96
C LEU A 379 4.22 34.33 -12.36
N VAL A 380 4.23 33.09 -11.87
CA VAL A 380 5.47 32.45 -11.41
C VAL A 380 5.93 31.43 -12.45
N VAL A 381 7.17 31.57 -12.91
CA VAL A 381 7.81 30.60 -13.79
C VAL A 381 8.76 29.73 -12.96
N LEU A 382 8.45 28.45 -12.85
CA LEU A 382 9.23 27.45 -12.12
C LEU A 382 9.67 26.33 -13.05
N ALA A 383 10.92 25.88 -12.91
CA ALA A 383 11.42 24.67 -13.57
C ALA A 383 10.58 23.43 -13.17
N THR A 384 10.67 22.37 -13.98
CA THR A 384 10.05 21.07 -13.66
C THR A 384 10.66 20.49 -12.37
N GLY A 385 9.85 19.77 -11.60
CA GLY A 385 10.28 19.17 -10.32
C GLY A 385 10.36 20.11 -9.11
N LEU A 386 10.26 21.44 -9.28
CA LEU A 386 10.34 22.41 -8.17
C LEU A 386 9.00 22.62 -7.41
N GLY A 387 8.04 21.71 -7.56
CA GLY A 387 6.78 21.76 -6.82
C GLY A 387 5.88 22.98 -7.13
N LYS A 388 5.51 23.17 -8.41
CA LYS A 388 4.57 24.23 -8.84
C LYS A 388 3.25 24.19 -8.06
N THR A 389 2.67 23.01 -7.94
CA THR A 389 1.42 22.76 -7.20
C THR A 389 1.57 23.09 -5.72
N TRP A 390 2.67 22.67 -5.11
CA TRP A 390 3.01 23.00 -3.72
C TRP A 390 3.10 24.51 -3.49
N LEU A 391 3.79 25.23 -4.37
CA LEU A 391 3.89 26.69 -4.28
C LEU A 391 2.49 27.34 -4.26
N SER A 392 1.60 26.94 -5.18
CA SER A 392 0.24 27.49 -5.22
C SER A 392 -0.58 27.16 -3.95
N ALA A 393 -0.40 25.97 -3.38
CA ALA A 393 -1.07 25.60 -2.14
C ALA A 393 -0.57 26.45 -0.96
N PHE A 394 0.75 26.67 -0.86
CA PHE A 394 1.34 27.55 0.17
C PHE A 394 0.87 28.99 0.03
N ASP A 395 0.93 29.55 -1.18
CA ASP A 395 0.57 30.94 -1.43
C ASP A 395 -0.90 31.23 -1.10
N THR A 396 -1.76 30.29 -1.44
CA THR A 396 -3.20 30.43 -1.19
C THR A 396 -3.64 30.03 0.21
N ASN A 397 -2.74 29.54 1.08
CA ASN A 397 -3.06 29.19 2.47
C ASN A 397 -3.07 30.42 3.39
N ARG A 398 -3.85 31.43 3.00
CA ARG A 398 -3.94 32.70 3.72
C ARG A 398 -5.42 33.12 3.85
N PRO A 399 -5.80 33.85 4.92
CA PRO A 399 -7.19 34.28 5.13
C PRO A 399 -7.77 35.11 3.98
N GLU A 400 -6.93 35.82 3.22
CA GLU A 400 -7.29 36.63 2.06
C GLU A 400 -7.81 35.79 0.88
N TYR A 401 -7.48 34.48 0.86
CA TYR A 401 -7.89 33.53 -0.17
C TYR A 401 -8.83 32.45 0.38
N PRO A 402 -10.06 32.82 0.79
CA PRO A 402 -11.02 31.86 1.34
C PRO A 402 -11.53 30.88 0.27
N ARG A 403 -11.48 31.25 -1.01
CA ARG A 403 -11.89 30.43 -2.15
C ARG A 403 -10.78 30.40 -3.19
N VAL A 404 -10.46 29.20 -3.68
CA VAL A 404 -9.41 28.97 -4.67
C VAL A 404 -10.00 28.12 -5.79
N LEU A 405 -9.84 28.57 -7.04
CA LEU A 405 -10.10 27.77 -8.22
C LEU A 405 -8.77 27.31 -8.81
N PHE A 406 -8.51 26.02 -8.78
CA PHE A 406 -7.33 25.42 -9.39
C PHE A 406 -7.69 24.85 -10.77
N VAL A 407 -6.98 25.26 -11.82
CA VAL A 407 -7.26 24.86 -13.21
C VAL A 407 -6.06 24.13 -13.78
N ALA A 408 -6.29 22.96 -14.37
CA ALA A 408 -5.28 22.17 -15.07
C ALA A 408 -5.84 21.53 -16.33
N HIS A 409 -4.95 21.14 -17.24
CA HIS A 409 -5.29 20.58 -18.55
C HIS A 409 -5.47 19.04 -18.55
N ARG A 410 -5.25 18.40 -17.40
CA ARG A 410 -5.34 16.94 -17.20
C ARG A 410 -5.99 16.65 -15.86
N GLU A 411 -6.82 15.63 -15.82
CA GLU A 411 -7.54 15.22 -14.61
C GLU A 411 -6.58 14.70 -13.54
N GLU A 412 -5.53 13.98 -13.92
CA GLU A 412 -4.53 13.45 -13.00
C GLU A 412 -3.83 14.57 -12.22
N ILE A 413 -3.55 15.70 -12.87
CA ILE A 413 -2.96 16.88 -12.23
C ILE A 413 -3.92 17.50 -11.22
N LEU A 414 -5.23 17.50 -11.51
CA LEU A 414 -6.24 18.00 -10.57
C LEU A 414 -6.33 17.13 -9.32
N ARG A 415 -6.26 15.80 -9.47
CA ARG A 415 -6.25 14.86 -8.34
C ARG A 415 -4.99 15.04 -7.47
N GLU A 416 -3.82 15.11 -8.09
CA GLU A 416 -2.55 15.41 -7.39
C GLU A 416 -2.58 16.78 -6.68
N ALA A 417 -3.21 17.78 -7.30
CA ALA A 417 -3.39 19.10 -6.69
C ALA A 417 -4.32 19.05 -5.50
N MET A 418 -5.46 18.35 -5.58
CA MET A 418 -6.36 18.18 -4.43
C MET A 418 -5.64 17.55 -3.24
N GLU A 419 -4.83 16.51 -3.43
CA GLU A 419 -4.03 15.91 -2.35
C GLU A 419 -3.05 16.91 -1.74
N THR A 420 -2.39 17.71 -2.57
CA THR A 420 -1.45 18.74 -2.14
C THR A 420 -2.16 19.82 -1.33
N PHE A 421 -3.29 20.32 -1.82
CA PHE A 421 -4.13 21.31 -1.13
C PHE A 421 -4.69 20.76 0.17
N ARG A 422 -5.07 19.47 0.23
CA ARG A 422 -5.52 18.82 1.47
C ARG A 422 -4.46 18.81 2.55
N LYS A 423 -3.17 18.66 2.20
CA LYS A 423 -2.05 18.69 3.15
C LYS A 423 -1.80 20.08 3.74
N ILE A 424 -2.07 21.13 2.96
CA ILE A 424 -1.86 22.53 3.37
C ILE A 424 -3.11 23.14 4.01
N ARG A 425 -4.30 22.80 3.50
CA ARG A 425 -5.62 23.28 3.93
C ARG A 425 -6.47 22.09 4.42
N PRO A 426 -6.13 21.47 5.57
CA PRO A 426 -6.71 20.21 6.00
C PRO A 426 -8.24 20.26 6.21
N THR A 427 -8.77 21.42 6.58
CA THR A 427 -10.20 21.63 6.86
C THR A 427 -10.98 22.19 5.68
N ALA A 428 -10.34 22.54 4.55
CA ALA A 428 -11.03 23.14 3.43
C ALA A 428 -11.98 22.15 2.75
N GLN A 429 -13.12 22.62 2.25
CA GLN A 429 -13.94 21.82 1.35
C GLN A 429 -13.29 21.85 -0.04
N LEU A 430 -12.97 20.68 -0.58
CA LEU A 430 -12.39 20.53 -1.90
C LEU A 430 -13.43 19.88 -2.81
N GLY A 431 -13.39 20.17 -4.09
CA GLY A 431 -14.28 19.58 -5.08
C GLY A 431 -13.59 19.50 -6.43
N LEU A 432 -13.97 18.51 -7.23
CA LEU A 432 -13.42 18.26 -8.55
C LEU A 432 -14.53 18.46 -9.60
N TYR A 433 -14.21 19.20 -10.67
CA TYR A 433 -15.10 19.37 -11.81
C TYR A 433 -14.38 18.91 -13.08
N THR A 434 -14.82 17.79 -13.65
CA THR A 434 -14.25 17.21 -14.89
C THR A 434 -15.35 17.10 -15.94
N GLY A 435 -14.99 17.18 -17.22
CA GLY A 435 -15.98 17.17 -18.33
C GLY A 435 -16.81 15.87 -18.47
N LYS A 436 -16.65 14.89 -17.57
CA LYS A 436 -17.43 13.65 -17.53
C LYS A 436 -18.32 13.51 -16.28
N GLU A 437 -18.20 14.39 -15.30
CA GLU A 437 -19.01 14.38 -14.07
C GLU A 437 -19.34 15.81 -13.62
N GLU A 438 -20.64 16.16 -13.62
CA GLU A 438 -21.13 17.24 -12.79
C GLU A 438 -21.26 16.70 -11.35
N ILE A 439 -20.32 17.07 -10.48
CA ILE A 439 -20.52 16.96 -9.03
C ILE A 439 -20.71 18.37 -8.47
N PRO A 440 -21.94 18.92 -8.49
CA PRO A 440 -22.21 20.14 -7.76
C PRO A 440 -22.56 19.78 -6.32
N ARG A 441 -21.77 20.29 -5.37
CA ARG A 441 -22.28 20.94 -4.15
C ARG A 441 -21.14 21.67 -3.42
N ALA A 442 -20.66 22.75 -4.04
CA ALA A 442 -20.34 23.92 -3.24
C ALA A 442 -21.68 24.46 -2.73
N LEU A 443 -22.06 24.12 -1.49
CA LEU A 443 -23.22 24.72 -0.85
C LEU A 443 -22.93 26.22 -0.73
N HIS A 444 -23.76 27.02 -1.42
CA HIS A 444 -23.89 28.43 -1.13
C HIS A 444 -24.33 28.58 0.33
N SER A 445 -23.39 28.90 1.22
CA SER A 445 -23.71 29.56 2.49
C SER A 445 -23.86 31.05 2.20
N GLY A 446 -25.12 31.50 2.14
CA GLY A 446 -25.49 32.89 2.43
C GLY A 446 -25.54 33.13 3.93
#